data_AF-A0A7S3FWK4-F1
#
_entry.id   AF-A0A7S3FWK4-F1
#
_cell.length_a   1.000
_cell.length_b   1.000
_cell.length_c   1.000
_cell.angle_alpha   90.00
_cell.angle_beta   90.00
_cell.angle_gamma   90.00
#
_symmetry.space_group_name_H-M   'P 1'
#
loop_
_entity.id
_entity.type
_entity.pdbx_description
1 polymer ?
#
loop_
_entity_poly.entity_id
_entity_poly.type
_entity_poly.pdbx_seq_one_letter_code
_entity_poly.pdbx_strand_id
1 'polypeptide(L)'
;MQAINTSKKQIVQVGVRTFSSQNTLLGSINPERNHQLRVMSTPTWPVPYYQRQFKHPVNSGDIYKGNLEHIAEPCTDLNAIVAKENLREQGLGYVVEAVENHADTKTFCTSFADSSMFTSAYTEDLLDCLSVAFEQNRRVMSQFDLADVLKTSH
;
A
#
# COMPACT_ATOMS: atom_id res chain seq x y z
N MET A 1 51.47 12.14 -23.57
CA MET A 1 51.13 10.71 -23.35
C MET A 1 49.65 10.43 -23.02
N GLN A 2 48.73 11.41 -23.02
CA GLN A 2 47.30 11.15 -22.71
C GLN A 2 46.40 10.88 -23.93
N ALA A 3 46.76 11.33 -25.15
CA ALA A 3 45.90 11.19 -26.34
C ALA A 3 45.80 9.75 -26.91
N ILE A 4 46.82 8.92 -26.69
CA ILE A 4 46.87 7.55 -27.25
C ILE A 4 45.91 6.60 -26.50
N ASN A 5 45.68 6.85 -25.22
CA ASN A 5 44.81 5.98 -24.40
C ASN A 5 43.31 6.22 -24.66
N THR A 6 42.92 7.42 -25.11
CA THR A 6 41.52 7.75 -25.44
C THR A 6 41.07 7.11 -26.76
N SER A 7 41.95 7.08 -27.76
CA SER A 7 41.68 6.45 -29.06
C SER A 7 41.50 4.93 -28.96
N LYS A 8 42.34 4.25 -28.16
CA LYS A 8 42.21 2.80 -27.91
C LYS A 8 40.89 2.43 -27.22
N LYS A 9 40.41 3.25 -26.29
CA LYS A 9 39.09 3.03 -25.64
C LYS A 9 37.92 3.19 -26.61
N GLN A 10 37.96 4.19 -27.50
CA GLN A 10 36.90 4.37 -28.51
C GLN A 10 36.85 3.23 -29.53
N ILE A 11 37.99 2.74 -30.02
CA ILE A 11 38.04 1.65 -31.00
C ILE A 11 37.47 0.35 -30.43
N VAL A 12 37.80 0.01 -29.17
CA VAL A 12 37.26 -1.17 -28.48
C VAL A 12 35.75 -1.02 -28.24
N GLN A 13 35.28 0.16 -27.83
CA GLN A 13 33.87 0.40 -27.55
C GLN A 13 33.02 0.40 -28.84
N VAL A 14 33.57 0.86 -29.95
CA VAL A 14 32.94 0.78 -31.28
C VAL A 14 32.91 -0.67 -31.76
N GLY A 15 34.02 -1.42 -31.67
CA GLY A 15 34.07 -2.84 -32.08
C GLY A 15 33.11 -3.76 -31.32
N VAL A 16 32.94 -3.54 -30.00
CA VAL A 16 31.96 -4.29 -29.18
C VAL A 16 30.53 -3.98 -29.60
N ARG A 17 30.21 -2.73 -29.98
CA ARG A 17 28.88 -2.37 -30.49
C ARG A 17 28.63 -2.93 -31.88
N THR A 18 29.62 -2.94 -32.77
CA THR A 18 29.50 -3.47 -34.14
C THR A 18 29.28 -4.99 -34.18
N PHE A 19 29.87 -5.74 -33.24
CA PHE A 19 29.64 -7.19 -33.14
C PHE A 19 28.19 -7.53 -32.73
N SER A 20 27.56 -6.68 -31.93
CA SER A 20 26.17 -6.84 -31.49
C SER A 20 25.11 -6.36 -32.50
N SER A 21 25.51 -5.61 -33.53
CA SER A 21 24.58 -4.84 -34.38
C SER A 21 24.54 -5.24 -35.86
N GLN A 22 25.01 -6.44 -36.24
CA GLN A 22 24.75 -7.02 -37.57
C GLN A 22 23.28 -7.48 -37.75
N ASN A 23 22.32 -6.66 -37.34
CA ASN A 23 20.89 -6.85 -37.63
C ASN A 23 20.52 -6.04 -38.89
N THR A 24 21.15 -6.32 -40.02
CA THR A 24 20.65 -5.88 -41.34
C THR A 24 19.39 -6.65 -41.71
N LEU A 25 18.53 -6.05 -42.56
CA LEU A 25 17.25 -6.60 -43.04
C LEU A 25 17.36 -8.03 -43.64
N LEU A 26 18.55 -8.44 -44.11
CA LEU A 26 18.85 -9.79 -44.61
C LEU A 26 19.03 -10.85 -43.49
N GLY A 27 19.32 -10.43 -42.26
CA GLY A 27 19.52 -11.32 -41.10
C GLY A 27 18.21 -11.72 -40.39
N SER A 28 17.07 -11.16 -40.77
CA SER A 28 15.73 -11.56 -40.27
C SER A 28 15.15 -12.78 -41.00
N ILE A 29 15.78 -13.22 -42.10
CA ILE A 29 15.34 -14.37 -42.91
C ILE A 29 16.06 -15.67 -42.49
N ASN A 30 17.08 -15.58 -41.62
CA ASN A 30 17.85 -16.75 -41.20
C ASN A 30 17.15 -17.50 -40.03
N PRO A 31 16.72 -18.77 -40.22
CA PRO A 31 16.07 -19.56 -39.17
C PRO A 31 16.98 -19.81 -37.95
N GLU A 32 18.31 -19.80 -38.14
CA GLU A 32 19.30 -20.02 -37.06
C GLU A 32 19.35 -18.89 -36.03
N ARG A 33 18.79 -17.71 -36.34
CA ARG A 33 18.75 -16.58 -35.40
C ARG A 33 17.72 -16.79 -34.28
N ASN A 34 16.68 -17.58 -34.52
CA ASN A 34 15.66 -17.88 -33.51
C ASN A 34 16.23 -18.77 -32.38
N HIS A 35 17.30 -19.52 -32.65
CA HIS A 35 17.99 -20.34 -31.65
C HIS A 35 18.65 -19.52 -30.53
N GLN A 36 18.91 -18.22 -30.75
CA GLN A 36 19.55 -17.33 -29.78
C GLN A 36 18.56 -16.61 -28.85
N LEU A 37 17.25 -16.73 -29.10
CA LEU A 37 16.21 -16.03 -28.33
C LEU A 37 15.84 -16.75 -27.02
N ARG A 38 16.15 -18.04 -26.92
CA ARG A 38 15.72 -18.88 -25.80
C ARG A 38 16.71 -18.79 -24.64
N VAL A 39 16.21 -18.38 -23.47
CA VAL A 39 16.94 -18.49 -22.20
C VAL A 39 16.18 -19.45 -21.28
N MET A 40 16.87 -20.45 -20.75
CA MET A 40 16.30 -21.46 -19.85
C MET A 40 16.62 -21.13 -18.40
N SER A 41 15.63 -21.21 -17.53
CA SER A 41 15.82 -21.12 -16.07
C SER A 41 16.17 -22.47 -15.43
N THR A 42 16.06 -23.58 -16.17
CA THR A 42 16.32 -24.94 -15.68
C THR A 42 17.42 -25.63 -16.52
N PRO A 43 18.28 -26.46 -15.90
CA PRO A 43 19.36 -27.16 -16.61
C PRO A 43 18.83 -28.40 -17.34
N THR A 44 18.02 -28.21 -18.38
CA THR A 44 17.42 -29.30 -19.18
C THR A 44 18.05 -29.36 -20.57
N TRP A 45 18.40 -30.56 -21.04
CA TRP A 45 18.97 -30.81 -22.37
C TRP A 45 18.28 -32.01 -23.04
N PRO A 46 17.94 -31.95 -24.34
CA PRO A 46 18.06 -30.82 -25.26
C PRO A 46 17.06 -29.69 -24.96
N VAL A 47 17.41 -28.45 -25.37
CA VAL A 47 16.60 -27.25 -25.11
C VAL A 47 15.59 -27.03 -26.25
N PRO A 48 14.30 -26.82 -25.96
CA PRO A 48 13.33 -26.40 -26.97
C PRO A 48 13.70 -25.04 -27.56
N TYR A 49 13.82 -24.94 -28.88
CA TYR A 49 14.31 -23.73 -29.55
C TYR A 49 13.28 -22.59 -29.66
N TYR A 50 11.99 -22.93 -29.63
CA TYR A 50 10.91 -21.95 -29.79
C TYR A 50 10.71 -21.10 -28.53
N GLN A 51 10.83 -19.77 -28.65
CA GLN A 51 10.52 -18.81 -27.60
C GLN A 51 9.07 -18.32 -27.73
N ARG A 52 8.27 -18.48 -26.67
CA ARG A 52 6.87 -18.01 -26.64
C ARG A 52 6.82 -16.47 -26.63
N GLN A 53 6.08 -15.90 -27.58
CA GLN A 53 5.87 -14.44 -27.68
C GLN A 53 4.64 -13.97 -26.90
N PHE A 54 3.52 -14.69 -27.06
CA PHE A 54 2.25 -14.33 -26.44
C PHE A 54 1.64 -15.52 -25.71
N LYS A 55 0.78 -15.20 -24.75
CA LYS A 55 -0.13 -16.15 -24.13
C LYS A 55 -1.49 -16.00 -24.82
N HIS A 56 -2.07 -17.07 -25.32
CA HIS A 56 -3.46 -17.02 -25.76
C HIS A 56 -4.36 -16.69 -24.55
N PRO A 57 -5.29 -15.74 -24.68
CA PRO A 57 -6.23 -15.47 -23.61
C PRO A 57 -7.00 -16.76 -23.35
N VAL A 58 -6.95 -17.22 -22.10
CA VAL A 58 -7.82 -18.32 -21.67
C VAL A 58 -9.20 -17.70 -21.58
N ASN A 59 -10.16 -18.22 -22.35
CA ASN A 59 -11.57 -17.85 -22.27
C ASN A 59 -12.17 -18.47 -20.99
N SER A 60 -11.51 -18.28 -19.86
CA SER A 60 -11.87 -18.86 -18.58
C SER A 60 -12.97 -18.00 -17.97
N GLY A 61 -14.20 -18.23 -18.43
CA GLY A 61 -15.42 -17.76 -17.76
C GLY A 61 -15.55 -18.28 -16.31
N ASP A 62 -14.73 -19.26 -15.91
CA ASP A 62 -14.81 -19.93 -14.60
C ASP A 62 -13.94 -19.33 -13.48
N ILE A 63 -13.03 -18.38 -13.76
CA ILE A 63 -12.20 -17.79 -12.71
C ILE A 63 -12.39 -16.29 -12.70
N TYR A 64 -13.25 -15.81 -11.81
CA TYR A 64 -13.37 -14.39 -11.51
C TYR A 64 -12.07 -13.88 -10.87
N LYS A 65 -11.35 -13.00 -11.57
CA LYS A 65 -10.09 -12.40 -11.10
C LYS A 65 -10.25 -10.92 -10.72
N GLY A 66 -11.49 -10.44 -10.63
CA GLY A 66 -11.78 -9.01 -10.56
C GLY A 66 -11.57 -8.30 -11.89
N ASN A 67 -12.00 -7.04 -11.95
CA ASN A 67 -11.77 -6.16 -13.09
C ASN A 67 -10.55 -5.25 -12.81
N LEU A 68 -9.59 -5.22 -13.73
CA LEU A 68 -8.38 -4.39 -13.62
C LEU A 68 -8.66 -2.91 -13.94
N GLU A 69 -9.83 -2.58 -14.48
CA GLU A 69 -10.22 -1.19 -14.78
C GLU A 69 -10.38 -0.34 -13.52
N HIS A 70 -10.63 -0.95 -12.36
CA HIS A 70 -10.78 -0.25 -11.07
C HIS A 70 -9.43 0.09 -10.39
N ILE A 71 -8.30 -0.08 -11.08
CA ILE A 71 -6.99 0.27 -10.51
C ILE A 71 -6.81 1.79 -10.56
N ALA A 72 -6.52 2.37 -9.39
CA ALA A 72 -6.28 3.81 -9.20
C ALA A 72 -7.49 4.70 -9.57
N GLU A 73 -8.71 4.15 -9.49
CA GLU A 73 -9.93 4.94 -9.62
C GLU A 73 -10.06 5.92 -8.44
N PRO A 74 -10.42 7.20 -8.68
CA PRO A 74 -10.66 8.16 -7.61
C PRO A 74 -11.82 7.70 -6.73
N CYS A 75 -11.85 8.15 -5.47
CA CYS A 75 -12.97 7.86 -4.58
C CYS A 75 -14.23 8.56 -5.10
N THR A 76 -15.25 7.78 -5.44
CA THR A 76 -16.55 8.26 -5.90
C THR A 76 -17.62 7.98 -4.85
N ASP A 77 -18.80 8.58 -5.01
CA ASP A 77 -19.92 8.39 -4.08
C ASP A 77 -20.40 6.93 -4.01
N LEU A 78 -20.17 6.14 -5.07
CA LEU A 78 -20.45 4.70 -5.07
C LEU A 78 -19.65 3.98 -3.98
N ASN A 79 -18.42 4.41 -3.72
CA ASN A 79 -17.58 3.81 -2.68
C ASN A 79 -18.17 4.08 -1.29
N ALA A 80 -18.69 5.28 -1.05
CA ALA A 80 -19.34 5.64 0.21
C ALA A 80 -20.65 4.85 0.41
N ILE A 81 -21.45 4.68 -0.65
CA ILE A 81 -22.69 3.91 -0.61
C ILE A 81 -22.41 2.43 -0.33
N VAL A 82 -21.44 1.83 -1.03
CA VAL A 82 -21.05 0.43 -0.81
C VAL A 82 -20.50 0.24 0.61
N ALA A 83 -19.67 1.18 1.10
CA ALA A 83 -19.16 1.13 2.47
C ALA A 83 -20.29 1.18 3.50
N LYS A 84 -21.31 2.02 3.29
CA LYS A 84 -22.49 2.13 4.15
C LYS A 84 -23.25 0.81 4.25
N GLU A 85 -23.52 0.16 3.12
CA GLU A 85 -24.22 -1.13 3.10
C GLU A 85 -23.40 -2.23 3.79
N ASN A 86 -22.09 -2.29 3.51
CA ASN A 86 -21.19 -3.27 4.16
C ASN A 86 -21.12 -3.07 5.68
N LEU A 87 -21.04 -1.82 6.17
CA LEU A 87 -21.01 -1.53 7.61
C LEU A 87 -22.32 -1.91 8.30
N ARG A 88 -23.46 -1.72 7.62
CA ARG A 88 -24.77 -2.14 8.13
C ARG A 88 -24.87 -3.66 8.21
N GLU A 89 -24.41 -4.37 7.19
CA GLU A 89 -24.38 -5.83 7.17
C GLU A 89 -23.50 -6.41 8.29
N GLN A 90 -22.38 -5.75 8.59
CA GLN A 90 -21.47 -6.13 9.69
C GLN A 90 -22.01 -5.80 11.10
N GLY A 91 -23.20 -5.21 11.21
CA GLY A 91 -23.78 -4.79 12.48
C GLY A 91 -23.19 -3.48 13.04
N LEU A 92 -22.37 -2.76 12.27
CA LEU A 92 -21.79 -1.46 12.61
C LEU A 92 -22.66 -0.29 12.13
N GLY A 93 -23.98 -0.50 12.01
CA GLY A 93 -24.93 0.49 11.52
C GLY A 93 -24.99 1.77 12.37
N TYR A 94 -24.66 1.70 13.66
CA TYR A 94 -24.59 2.86 14.55
C TYR A 94 -23.51 3.86 14.12
N VAL A 95 -22.42 3.40 13.49
CA VAL A 95 -21.38 4.29 12.94
C VAL A 95 -21.94 5.08 11.77
N VAL A 96 -22.69 4.42 10.89
CA VAL A 96 -23.35 5.06 9.75
C VAL A 96 -24.33 6.12 10.24
N GLU A 97 -25.16 5.79 11.23
CA GLU A 97 -26.12 6.74 11.79
C GLU A 97 -25.43 7.94 12.45
N ALA A 98 -24.37 7.70 13.22
CA ALA A 98 -23.61 8.76 13.87
C ALA A 98 -22.98 9.72 12.84
N VAL A 99 -22.41 9.19 11.76
CA VAL A 99 -21.82 10.01 10.70
C VAL A 99 -22.89 10.79 9.94
N GLU A 100 -24.04 10.18 9.62
CA GLU A 100 -25.10 10.84 8.86
C GLU A 100 -25.81 11.96 9.62
N ASN A 101 -25.97 11.80 10.93
CA ASN A 101 -26.74 12.74 11.75
C ASN A 101 -25.88 13.75 12.52
N HIS A 102 -24.62 13.40 12.84
CA HIS A 102 -23.79 14.19 13.74
C HIS A 102 -22.45 14.66 13.14
N ALA A 103 -22.06 14.19 11.96
CA ALA A 103 -20.86 14.73 11.31
C ALA A 103 -21.16 16.03 10.56
N ASP A 104 -20.41 17.09 10.87
CA ASP A 104 -20.48 18.36 10.12
C ASP A 104 -19.65 18.27 8.84
N THR A 105 -20.12 17.45 7.88
CA THR A 105 -19.47 17.27 6.58
C THR A 105 -20.42 17.57 5.44
N LYS A 106 -19.93 18.24 4.39
CA LYS A 106 -20.72 18.53 3.18
C LYS A 106 -20.75 17.35 2.20
N THR A 107 -19.85 16.39 2.34
CA THR A 107 -19.64 15.28 1.40
C THR A 107 -19.22 14.03 2.14
N PHE A 108 -19.79 12.87 1.78
CA PHE A 108 -19.50 11.58 2.40
C PHE A 108 -18.18 10.94 1.93
N CYS A 109 -17.66 11.37 0.77
CA CYS A 109 -16.30 11.05 0.33
C CYS A 109 -15.28 11.84 1.18
N THR A 110 -15.02 11.34 2.38
CA THR A 110 -14.14 12.00 3.36
C THR A 110 -12.67 11.80 3.01
N SER A 111 -11.86 12.82 3.30
CA SER A 111 -10.41 12.76 3.27
C SER A 111 -9.84 13.59 4.41
N PHE A 112 -8.72 13.16 4.97
CA PHE A 112 -8.09 13.85 6.09
C PHE A 112 -6.79 14.50 5.60
N ALA A 113 -6.75 15.83 5.62
CA ALA A 113 -5.55 16.59 5.25
C ALA A 113 -4.58 16.74 6.44
N ASP A 114 -5.12 16.80 7.66
CA ASP A 114 -4.39 17.01 8.90
C ASP A 114 -4.99 16.19 10.06
N SER A 115 -4.28 16.17 11.19
CA SER A 115 -4.66 15.42 12.38
C SER A 115 -5.22 16.30 13.50
N SER A 116 -5.60 17.55 13.20
CA SER A 116 -6.02 18.54 14.19
C SER A 116 -7.28 18.08 14.95
N MET A 117 -8.32 17.65 14.23
CA MET A 117 -9.57 17.16 14.83
C MET A 117 -9.38 15.92 15.72
N PHE A 118 -8.48 15.02 15.34
CA PHE A 118 -8.18 13.85 16.16
C PHE A 118 -7.45 14.26 17.43
N THR A 119 -6.48 15.18 17.30
CA THR A 119 -5.67 15.65 18.44
C THR A 119 -6.55 16.39 19.45
N SER A 120 -7.45 17.25 19.00
CA SER A 120 -8.37 17.97 19.89
C SER A 120 -9.28 16.99 20.65
N ALA A 121 -9.90 16.04 19.95
CA ALA A 121 -10.75 15.03 20.57
C ALA A 121 -10.01 14.20 21.63
N TYR A 122 -8.76 13.79 21.34
CA TYR A 122 -7.94 13.08 22.33
C TYR A 122 -7.59 13.95 23.53
N THR A 123 -7.24 15.21 23.33
CA THR A 123 -6.90 16.09 24.44
C THR A 123 -8.09 16.38 25.33
N GLU A 124 -9.30 16.52 24.78
CA GLU A 124 -10.53 16.73 25.56
C GLU A 124 -10.86 15.51 26.43
N ASP A 125 -10.82 14.31 25.86
CA ASP A 125 -11.07 13.06 26.59
C ASP A 125 -10.05 12.82 27.72
N LEU A 126 -8.77 13.13 27.46
CA LEU A 126 -7.72 13.02 28.48
C LEU A 126 -7.89 14.04 29.61
N LEU A 127 -8.34 15.26 29.31
CA LEU A 127 -8.58 16.30 30.31
C LEU A 127 -9.69 15.88 31.28
N ASP A 128 -10.75 15.23 30.78
CA ASP A 128 -11.84 14.73 31.61
C ASP A 128 -11.36 13.69 32.63
N CYS A 129 -10.40 12.85 32.24
CA CYS A 129 -9.84 11.81 33.10
C CYS A 129 -8.92 12.35 34.23
N LEU A 130 -8.35 13.55 34.09
CA LEU A 130 -7.39 14.09 35.07
C LEU A 130 -8.04 14.40 36.43
N SER A 131 -9.32 14.78 36.43
CA SER A 131 -10.03 15.17 37.65
C SER A 131 -10.33 13.99 38.58
N VAL A 132 -10.43 12.78 38.04
CA VAL A 132 -10.82 11.57 38.77
C VAL A 132 -9.88 11.27 39.93
N ALA A 133 -8.57 11.35 39.72
CA ALA A 133 -7.59 11.09 40.78
C ALA A 133 -7.68 12.12 41.92
N PHE A 134 -7.89 13.39 41.58
CA PHE A 134 -8.04 14.46 42.56
C PHE A 134 -9.32 14.30 43.39
N GLU A 135 -10.44 13.95 42.75
CA GLU A 135 -11.70 13.71 43.43
C GLU A 135 -11.64 12.53 44.40
N GLN A 136 -10.99 11.43 44.01
CA GLN A 136 -10.79 10.28 44.91
C GLN A 136 -9.89 10.64 46.09
N ASN A 137 -8.80 11.37 45.86
CA ASN A 137 -7.93 11.84 46.95
C ASN A 137 -8.69 12.72 47.93
N ARG A 138 -9.49 13.67 47.44
CA ARG A 138 -10.36 14.52 48.29
C ARG A 138 -11.33 13.69 49.10
N ARG A 139 -11.96 12.68 48.49
CA ARG A 139 -12.88 11.76 49.17
C ARG A 139 -12.18 11.00 50.29
N VAL A 140 -11.05 10.35 50.01
CA VAL A 140 -10.30 9.56 51.01
C VAL A 140 -9.84 10.43 52.17
N MET A 141 -9.24 11.59 51.88
CA MET A 141 -8.78 12.53 52.91
C MET A 141 -9.93 13.09 53.76
N SER A 142 -11.14 13.21 53.20
CA SER A 142 -12.31 13.65 53.96
C SER A 142 -12.92 12.55 54.84
N GLN A 143 -12.74 11.28 54.46
CA GLN A 143 -13.32 10.14 55.17
C GLN A 143 -12.43 9.61 56.29
N PHE A 144 -11.12 9.73 56.14
CA PHE A 144 -10.15 9.20 57.10
C PHE A 144 -9.32 10.35 57.67
N ASP A 145 -9.53 10.65 58.96
CA ASP A 145 -8.63 11.52 59.70
C ASP A 145 -7.38 10.73 60.10
N LEU A 146 -6.21 11.24 59.73
CA LEU A 146 -4.91 10.69 60.12
C LEU A 146 -4.76 10.59 61.64
N ALA A 147 -5.41 11.48 62.40
CA ALA A 147 -5.38 11.46 63.85
C ALA A 147 -6.05 10.22 64.46
N ASP A 148 -7.05 9.64 63.80
CA ASP A 148 -7.74 8.43 64.30
C ASP A 148 -6.97 7.14 63.97
N VAL A 149 -6.24 7.12 62.85
CA VAL A 149 -5.37 5.98 62.49
C VAL A 149 -4.15 5.89 63.39
N LEU A 150 -3.60 7.02 63.84
CA LEU A 150 -2.41 7.02 64.70
C LEU A 150 -2.70 6.61 66.16
N LYS A 151 -3.94 6.79 66.65
CA LYS A 151 -4.33 6.44 68.02
C LYS A 151 -4.42 4.93 68.28
N THR A 152 -4.61 4.10 67.26
CA THR A 152 -4.76 2.64 67.39
C THR A 152 -3.44 1.87 67.37
N SER A 153 -2.30 2.58 67.29
CA SER A 153 -0.95 1.98 67.14
C SER A 153 -0.15 1.81 68.44
N HIS A 154 -0.80 1.88 69.61
CA HIS A 154 -0.20 1.63 70.93
C HIS A 154 -0.73 0.37 71.60
#